data_AF-A0A7R9LRP5-F1
#
_entry.id   AF-A0A7R9LRP5-F1
#
_cell.length_a   1.000
_cell.length_b   1.000
_cell.length_c   1.000
_cell.angle_alpha   90.00
_cell.angle_beta   90.00
_cell.angle_gamma   90.00
#
_symmetry.space_group_name_H-M   'P 1'
#
loop_
_entity.id
_entity.type
_entity.pdbx_description
1 polymer ?
#
loop_
_entity_poly.entity_id
_entity_poly.type
_entity_poly.pdbx_seq_one_letter_code
_entity_poly.pdbx_strand_id
1 'polypeptide(L)'
;MMGFSAVGVQALERDENILLGAPGYRDFSGTVIRQWTDNREEQLELEKLLEVVDSRLPTFNSYLGYAITTGFFDANLEYVVIGAPRHRHFDGKVLIHPLSDFSERKRNRFQGYLIEVNGKPEAKGEYFGASLLALDINNDKFDDLIVGAPLYSTNRDRDIGRIYGTEFIKEELITGHKSGGRFGSAMSSSDINLDGYRDAIIGAPYESNSDGSMGAVYIYMGSELGLNLKFRRIGA
;
A
#
# COMPACT_ATOMS: atom_id res chain seq x y z
N MET A 1 -13.68 25.51 -3.66
CA MET A 1 -12.89 25.33 -4.90
C MET A 1 -12.18 24.00 -4.78
N MET A 2 -12.74 22.92 -5.33
CA MET A 2 -12.11 21.58 -5.30
C MET A 2 -11.13 21.50 -6.46
N GLY A 3 -9.92 22.04 -6.25
CA GLY A 3 -8.84 22.01 -7.24
C GLY A 3 -7.90 20.86 -6.93
N PHE A 4 -7.75 19.94 -7.90
CA PHE A 4 -6.77 18.85 -7.94
C PHE A 4 -7.02 17.67 -6.98
N SER A 5 -8.09 16.91 -7.15
CA SER A 5 -8.04 15.48 -6.79
C SER A 5 -7.58 14.71 -8.02
N ALA A 6 -6.36 14.20 -8.01
CA ALA A 6 -6.08 12.98 -8.79
C ALA A 6 -6.98 11.90 -8.17
N VAL A 7 -8.19 11.74 -8.71
CA VAL A 7 -9.03 10.59 -8.42
C VAL A 7 -8.49 9.49 -9.31
N GLY A 8 -8.06 8.42 -8.67
CA GLY A 8 -7.56 7.23 -9.35
C GLY A 8 -6.16 6.92 -8.85
N VAL A 9 -6.07 5.89 -8.01
CA VAL A 9 -4.86 5.05 -8.00
C VAL A 9 -5.21 3.57 -7.81
N GLN A 10 -6.36 3.22 -7.20
CA GLN A 10 -6.83 1.83 -7.12
C GLN A 10 -8.33 1.84 -6.80
N ALA A 11 -9.12 1.05 -7.52
CA ALA A 11 -10.49 0.73 -7.16
C ALA A 11 -10.51 -0.73 -6.73
N LEU A 12 -10.95 -0.99 -5.52
CA LEU A 12 -11.26 -2.34 -5.07
C LEU A 12 -12.77 -2.47 -5.06
N GLU A 13 -13.29 -3.37 -5.88
CA GLU A 13 -14.68 -3.79 -5.82
C GLU A 13 -14.76 -5.00 -4.89
N ARG A 14 -15.51 -4.85 -3.80
CA ARG A 14 -15.75 -5.94 -2.85
C ARG A 14 -17.09 -5.74 -2.17
N ASP A 15 -17.95 -6.75 -2.24
CA ASP A 15 -19.29 -6.76 -1.60
C ASP A 15 -20.04 -5.44 -1.79
N GLU A 16 -20.23 -5.01 -3.05
CA GLU A 16 -20.97 -3.80 -3.45
C GLU A 16 -20.34 -2.46 -3.04
N ASN A 17 -19.03 -2.45 -2.75
CA ASN A 17 -18.28 -1.25 -2.37
C ASN A 17 -17.11 -0.99 -3.31
N ILE A 18 -16.93 0.28 -3.66
CA ILE A 18 -15.76 0.81 -4.35
C ILE A 18 -15.03 1.75 -3.39
N LEU A 19 -13.75 1.46 -3.13
CA LEU A 19 -12.86 2.36 -2.41
C LEU A 19 -12.02 3.17 -3.39
N LEU A 20 -11.88 4.47 -3.14
CA LEU A 20 -11.15 5.41 -4.00
C LEU A 20 -10.20 6.28 -3.17
N GLY A 21 -8.91 6.22 -3.48
CA GLY A 21 -7.91 7.13 -2.96
C GLY A 21 -8.00 8.52 -3.62
N ALA A 22 -7.89 9.58 -2.81
CA ALA A 22 -7.91 10.97 -3.28
C ALA A 22 -6.80 11.80 -2.59
N PRO A 23 -5.52 11.56 -2.91
CA PRO A 23 -4.37 12.18 -2.24
C PRO A 23 -4.27 13.70 -2.40
N GLY A 24 -4.93 14.27 -3.41
CA GLY A 24 -4.97 15.71 -3.64
C GLY A 24 -6.00 16.47 -2.80
N TYR A 25 -6.85 15.75 -2.05
CA TYR A 25 -7.86 16.38 -1.20
C TYR A 25 -7.25 17.33 -0.16
N ARG A 26 -7.84 18.54 -0.03
CA ARG A 26 -7.54 19.60 0.95
C ARG A 26 -6.04 19.82 1.16
N ASP A 27 -5.43 20.64 0.31
CA ASP A 27 -3.99 20.95 0.34
C ASP A 27 -3.11 19.68 0.38
N PHE A 28 -3.52 18.68 -0.41
CA PHE A 28 -2.86 17.39 -0.52
C PHE A 28 -2.72 16.62 0.81
N SER A 29 -3.58 16.91 1.79
CA SER A 29 -3.69 16.06 2.98
C SER A 29 -4.14 14.65 2.62
N GLY A 30 -5.05 14.55 1.64
CA GLY A 30 -5.53 13.29 1.08
C GLY A 30 -6.72 12.71 1.87
N THR A 31 -7.43 11.78 1.24
CA THR A 31 -8.58 11.08 1.82
C THR A 31 -8.83 9.76 1.07
N VAL A 32 -9.69 8.93 1.63
CA VAL A 32 -10.29 7.77 0.95
C VAL A 32 -11.81 7.95 0.93
N ILE A 33 -12.40 7.70 -0.22
CA ILE A 33 -13.84 7.79 -0.49
C ILE A 33 -14.36 6.38 -0.68
N ARG A 34 -15.54 6.09 -0.11
CA ARG A 34 -16.29 4.86 -0.38
C ARG A 34 -17.51 5.20 -1.18
N GLN A 35 -17.78 4.39 -2.18
CA GLN A 35 -18.96 4.45 -3.02
C GLN A 35 -19.66 3.10 -2.97
N TRP A 36 -20.93 3.12 -2.59
CA TRP A 36 -21.81 1.95 -2.61
C TRP A 36 -22.37 1.76 -4.02
N THR A 37 -22.51 0.52 -4.48
CA THR A 37 -23.02 0.19 -5.82
C THR A 37 -24.43 -0.41 -5.81
N ASP A 38 -25.14 -0.39 -4.68
CA ASP A 38 -26.48 -1.00 -4.60
C ASP A 38 -27.48 -0.27 -5.52
N ASN A 39 -28.22 -1.07 -6.30
CA ASN A 39 -29.08 -0.68 -7.42
C ASN A 39 -30.42 -0.07 -6.98
N ARG A 40 -30.48 0.60 -5.82
CA ARG A 40 -31.71 1.26 -5.34
C ARG A 40 -31.64 2.75 -5.62
N GLU A 41 -32.20 3.12 -6.78
CA GLU A 41 -32.61 4.48 -7.17
C GLU A 41 -31.55 5.59 -7.01
N GLU A 42 -30.77 5.83 -8.08
CA GLU A 42 -30.32 7.16 -8.54
C GLU A 42 -29.71 8.18 -7.55
N GLN A 43 -29.20 7.77 -6.39
CA GLN A 43 -28.37 8.65 -5.56
C GLN A 43 -27.01 8.01 -5.28
N LEU A 44 -26.01 8.50 -6.01
CA LEU A 44 -24.61 8.35 -5.65
C LEU A 44 -24.38 9.01 -4.28
N GLU A 45 -24.50 8.26 -3.19
CA GLU A 45 -24.08 8.71 -1.87
C GLU A 45 -22.57 8.51 -1.74
N LEU A 46 -21.81 9.61 -1.86
CA LEU A 46 -20.38 9.62 -1.60
C LEU A 46 -20.14 9.81 -0.10
N GLU A 47 -19.65 8.77 0.56
CA GLU A 47 -19.23 8.85 1.95
C GLU A 47 -17.72 9.06 2.02
N LYS A 48 -17.31 10.16 2.68
CA LYS A 48 -15.91 10.39 3.03
C LYS A 48 -15.58 9.46 4.19
N LEU A 49 -14.71 8.48 3.93
CA LEU A 49 -14.34 7.49 4.94
C LEU A 49 -13.38 8.05 5.98
N LEU A 50 -12.38 8.79 5.50
CA LEU A 50 -11.29 9.28 6.33
C LEU A 50 -10.94 10.69 5.90
N GLU A 51 -11.46 11.68 6.61
CA GLU A 51 -10.65 12.88 6.83
C GLU A 51 -9.70 12.52 7.97
N VAL A 52 -8.39 12.71 7.80
CA VAL A 52 -7.47 12.70 8.94
C VAL A 52 -7.85 13.89 9.81
N VAL A 53 -8.87 13.72 10.64
CA VAL A 53 -9.20 14.62 11.74
C VAL A 53 -8.47 14.09 12.96
N ASP A 54 -7.15 13.89 12.85
CA ASP A 54 -6.34 14.06 14.04
C ASP A 54 -6.10 15.56 14.18
N SER A 55 -6.86 16.17 15.09
CA SER A 55 -6.74 17.58 15.47
C SER A 55 -5.38 17.94 16.08
N ARG A 56 -4.44 16.98 16.19
CA ARG A 56 -3.08 17.16 16.72
C ARG A 56 -1.98 17.23 15.66
N LEU A 57 -2.26 17.08 14.36
CA LEU A 57 -1.24 17.16 13.30
C LEU A 57 -1.71 18.01 12.10
N PRO A 58 -0.97 19.07 11.70
CA PRO A 58 -1.21 19.72 10.41
C PRO A 58 -0.65 18.83 9.29
N THR A 59 -1.47 17.98 8.67
CA THR A 59 -1.05 17.03 7.63
C THR A 59 -1.16 17.58 6.21
N PHE A 60 -0.67 18.80 5.98
CA PHE A 60 -0.52 19.33 4.60
C PHE A 60 0.42 18.41 3.80
N ASN A 61 0.12 18.18 2.51
CA ASN A 61 0.97 17.39 1.61
C ASN A 61 1.30 15.96 2.09
N SER A 62 0.42 15.28 2.83
CA SER A 62 0.65 13.89 3.27
C SER A 62 0.36 12.85 2.19
N TYR A 63 -0.49 13.18 1.21
CA TYR A 63 -0.93 12.29 0.15
C TYR A 63 -1.63 11.03 0.69
N LEU A 64 -2.48 11.15 1.72
CA LEU A 64 -3.27 10.01 2.18
C LEU A 64 -4.17 9.49 1.05
N GLY A 65 -4.23 8.17 0.88
CA GLY A 65 -4.98 7.55 -0.21
C GLY A 65 -4.17 7.48 -1.50
N TYR A 66 -2.84 7.63 -1.41
CA TYR A 66 -1.96 7.45 -2.56
C TYR A 66 -1.98 6.01 -3.08
N ALA A 67 -1.96 5.04 -2.17
CA ALA A 67 -2.17 3.63 -2.44
C ALA A 67 -3.23 3.10 -1.47
N ILE A 68 -4.05 2.14 -1.91
CA ILE A 68 -5.04 1.48 -1.06
C ILE A 68 -5.06 -0.02 -1.32
N THR A 69 -5.24 -0.84 -0.30
CA THR A 69 -5.56 -2.26 -0.45
C THR A 69 -6.50 -2.68 0.68
N THR A 70 -7.04 -3.89 0.63
CA THR A 70 -7.72 -4.48 1.77
C THR A 70 -7.18 -5.86 2.07
N GLY A 71 -7.39 -6.32 3.30
CA GLY A 71 -6.95 -7.62 3.76
C GLY A 71 -7.62 -8.01 5.08
N PHE A 72 -7.53 -9.29 5.41
CA PHE A 72 -7.97 -9.86 6.68
C PHE A 72 -6.76 -10.09 7.59
N PHE A 73 -6.44 -9.10 8.42
CA PHE A 73 -5.35 -9.22 9.40
C PHE A 73 -5.80 -9.88 10.72
N ASP A 74 -7.11 -10.13 10.85
CA ASP A 74 -7.69 -10.91 11.95
C ASP A 74 -8.87 -11.75 11.45
N ALA A 75 -9.47 -12.52 12.35
CA ALA A 75 -10.48 -13.52 11.99
C ALA A 75 -11.87 -12.92 11.74
N ASN A 76 -12.06 -11.64 12.03
CA ASN A 76 -13.38 -11.05 12.23
C ASN A 76 -13.67 -9.91 11.26
N LEU A 77 -12.66 -9.12 10.91
CA LEU A 77 -12.83 -7.86 10.21
C LEU A 77 -11.96 -7.82 8.96
N GLU A 78 -12.55 -7.32 7.88
CA GLU A 78 -11.77 -6.81 6.76
C GLU A 78 -11.24 -5.42 7.11
N TYR A 79 -9.99 -5.15 6.75
CA TYR A 79 -9.36 -3.85 6.95
C TYR A 79 -9.05 -3.19 5.61
N VAL A 80 -9.16 -1.87 5.58
CA VAL A 80 -8.54 -1.04 4.55
C VAL A 80 -7.14 -0.64 5.01
N VAL A 81 -6.18 -0.72 4.10
CA VAL A 81 -4.81 -0.26 4.29
C VAL A 81 -4.55 0.91 3.34
N ILE A 82 -4.00 2.00 3.86
CA ILE A 82 -3.93 3.28 3.14
C ILE A 82 -2.54 3.88 3.28
N GLY A 83 -1.92 4.15 2.13
CA GLY A 83 -0.63 4.80 2.03
C GLY A 83 -0.71 6.32 2.08
N ALA A 84 0.22 6.94 2.80
CA ALA A 84 0.47 8.37 2.86
C ALA A 84 1.99 8.65 2.74
N PRO A 85 2.58 8.48 1.54
CA PRO A 85 4.02 8.42 1.37
C PRO A 85 4.77 9.74 1.63
N ARG A 86 4.05 10.85 1.79
CA ARG A 86 4.63 12.16 2.11
C ARG A 86 4.37 12.61 3.54
N HIS A 87 3.71 11.77 4.34
CA HIS A 87 3.36 12.11 5.72
C HIS A 87 4.59 12.54 6.53
N ARG A 88 4.40 13.54 7.41
CA ARG A 88 5.39 14.08 8.35
C ARG A 88 6.77 14.30 7.72
N HIS A 89 6.92 15.35 6.90
CA HIS A 89 8.20 15.68 6.25
C HIS A 89 8.84 14.50 5.49
N PHE A 90 8.01 13.75 4.74
CA PHE A 90 8.42 12.61 3.91
C PHE A 90 8.94 11.39 4.69
N ASP A 91 8.56 11.24 5.97
CA ASP A 91 8.79 9.99 6.70
C ASP A 91 7.98 8.84 6.06
N GLY A 92 6.80 9.15 5.50
CA GLY A 92 5.89 8.15 4.93
C GLY A 92 5.14 7.37 6.01
N LYS A 93 3.94 6.91 5.68
CA LYS A 93 3.04 6.25 6.63
C LYS A 93 2.08 5.31 5.93
N VAL A 94 1.70 4.25 6.64
CA VAL A 94 0.57 3.40 6.31
C VAL A 94 -0.41 3.40 7.48
N LEU A 95 -1.69 3.57 7.17
CA LEU A 95 -2.81 3.47 8.11
C LEU A 95 -3.60 2.19 7.82
N ILE A 96 -3.90 1.40 8.84
CA ILE A 96 -4.75 0.22 8.75
C ILE A 96 -5.98 0.47 9.61
N HIS A 97 -7.17 0.23 9.05
CA HIS A 97 -8.44 0.53 9.70
C HIS A 97 -9.52 -0.50 9.34
N PRO A 98 -10.36 -0.96 10.28
CA PRO A 98 -11.48 -1.83 9.96
C PRO A 98 -12.43 -1.21 8.93
N LEU A 99 -12.85 -1.99 7.93
CA LEU A 99 -13.77 -1.54 6.90
C LEU A 99 -15.21 -1.38 7.44
N SER A 100 -15.56 -2.15 8.48
CA SER A 100 -16.85 -2.11 9.17
C SER A 100 -17.08 -0.80 9.92
N ASP A 101 -16.04 -0.21 10.49
CA ASP A 101 -16.12 1.01 11.30
C ASP A 101 -16.55 2.23 10.46
N PHE A 102 -16.45 2.12 9.13
CA PHE A 102 -16.98 3.12 8.20
C PHE A 102 -18.49 3.04 7.99
N SER A 103 -19.15 1.93 8.36
CA SER A 103 -20.60 1.76 8.22
C SER A 103 -21.39 2.47 9.33
N GLU A 104 -20.77 2.76 10.47
CA GLU A 104 -21.46 3.44 11.55
C GLU A 104 -21.46 4.96 11.28
N ARG A 105 -22.62 5.49 10.91
CA ARG A 105 -22.96 6.94 10.84
C ARG A 105 -22.74 7.71 12.17
N LYS A 106 -22.02 7.15 13.15
CA LYS A 106 -21.63 7.83 14.40
C LYS A 106 -20.53 8.83 14.12
N ARG A 107 -20.97 9.99 13.62
CA ARG A 107 -20.26 11.26 13.76
C ARG A 107 -19.74 11.36 15.20
N ASN A 108 -18.42 11.34 15.36
CA ASN A 108 -17.67 12.03 16.42
C ASN A 108 -16.69 11.23 17.29
N ARG A 109 -16.42 9.94 17.07
CA ARG A 109 -15.19 9.34 17.65
C ARG A 109 -14.62 8.27 16.73
N PHE A 110 -13.57 8.62 15.99
CA PHE A 110 -12.59 7.65 15.52
C PHE A 110 -11.98 6.98 16.76
N GLN A 111 -12.56 5.86 17.17
CA GLN A 111 -12.19 5.11 18.37
C GLN A 111 -11.86 3.65 18.04
N GLY A 112 -11.78 3.31 16.75
CA GLY A 112 -11.33 2.02 16.23
C GLY A 112 -9.81 1.95 16.13
N TYR A 113 -9.29 0.72 16.15
CA TYR A 113 -7.87 0.38 16.10
C TYR A 113 -7.19 0.99 14.85
N LEU A 114 -6.61 2.18 15.00
CA LEU A 114 -5.72 2.76 13.99
C LEU A 114 -4.32 2.20 14.22
N ILE A 115 -3.90 1.27 13.36
CA ILE A 115 -2.50 0.82 13.35
C ILE A 115 -1.74 1.76 12.41
N GLU A 116 -0.74 2.44 12.97
CA GLU A 116 0.13 3.34 12.25
C GLU A 116 1.50 2.68 12.04
N VAL A 117 1.83 2.40 10.79
CA VAL A 117 3.16 1.94 10.41
C VAL A 117 3.90 3.12 9.81
N ASN A 118 4.94 3.60 10.49
CA ASN A 118 5.75 4.72 10.01
C ASN A 118 6.98 4.21 9.24
N GLY A 119 7.39 4.95 8.21
CA GLY A 119 8.71 4.73 7.60
C GLY A 119 9.84 4.95 8.61
N LYS A 120 11.03 4.42 8.32
CA LYS A 120 12.16 4.52 9.26
C LYS A 120 12.70 5.95 9.29
N PRO A 121 13.00 6.54 10.46
CA PRO A 121 13.49 7.92 10.57
C PRO A 121 14.75 8.21 9.76
N GLU A 122 15.62 7.22 9.58
CA GLU A 122 16.85 7.28 8.80
C GLU A 122 16.64 7.23 7.27
N ALA A 123 15.42 6.91 6.81
CA ALA A 123 15.08 6.70 5.40
C ALA A 123 14.08 7.73 4.86
N LYS A 124 14.14 8.99 5.35
CA LYS A 124 13.25 10.07 4.87
C LYS A 124 13.29 10.21 3.34
N GLY A 125 12.12 10.40 2.75
CA GLY A 125 11.98 10.58 1.32
C GLY A 125 11.98 9.29 0.51
N GLU A 126 12.04 8.11 1.15
CA GLU A 126 11.96 6.82 0.46
C GLU A 126 10.59 6.51 -0.15
N TYR A 127 9.59 7.34 0.17
CA TYR A 127 8.22 7.22 -0.31
C TYR A 127 7.53 5.96 0.25
N PHE A 128 7.77 5.64 1.52
CA PHE A 128 7.16 4.51 2.23
C PHE A 128 5.63 4.59 2.22
N GLY A 129 4.96 3.54 1.74
CA GLY A 129 3.50 3.52 1.55
C GLY A 129 3.06 3.92 0.15
N ALA A 130 3.97 3.92 -0.83
CA ALA A 130 3.66 4.25 -2.23
C ALA A 130 2.95 3.12 -2.99
N SER A 131 3.14 1.88 -2.54
CA SER A 131 2.49 0.68 -3.05
C SER A 131 2.23 -0.26 -1.88
N LEU A 132 1.16 -1.04 -1.95
CA LEU A 132 0.69 -1.89 -0.87
C LEU A 132 0.26 -3.24 -1.46
N LEU A 133 0.54 -4.31 -0.74
CA LEU A 133 0.08 -5.66 -1.08
C LEU A 133 -0.30 -6.37 0.22
N ALA A 134 -1.55 -6.80 0.30
CA ALA A 134 -2.05 -7.66 1.37
C ALA A 134 -2.20 -9.08 0.80
N LEU A 135 -1.61 -10.08 1.46
CA LEU A 135 -1.70 -11.47 1.04
C LEU A 135 -1.36 -12.42 2.20
N ASP A 136 -2.08 -13.52 2.33
CA ASP A 136 -1.67 -14.64 3.17
C ASP A 136 -0.48 -15.40 2.52
N ILE A 137 0.74 -15.17 3.03
CA ILE A 137 1.98 -15.74 2.46
C ILE A 137 2.24 -17.15 2.99
N ASN A 138 1.98 -17.36 4.28
CA ASN A 138 2.30 -18.58 5.02
C ASN A 138 1.12 -19.55 5.12
N ASN A 139 -0.04 -19.19 4.54
CA ASN A 139 -1.28 -19.95 4.54
C ASN A 139 -1.87 -20.16 5.95
N ASP A 140 -1.75 -19.15 6.82
CA ASP A 140 -2.30 -19.19 8.18
C ASP A 140 -3.71 -18.59 8.30
N LYS A 141 -4.28 -18.15 7.16
CA LYS A 141 -5.58 -17.49 6.97
C LYS A 141 -5.62 -16.02 7.35
N PHE A 142 -4.49 -15.42 7.73
CA PHE A 142 -4.36 -13.99 7.95
C PHE A 142 -3.47 -13.39 6.86
N ASP A 143 -3.89 -12.26 6.31
CA ASP A 143 -3.09 -11.56 5.32
C ASP A 143 -1.88 -10.89 6.00
N ASP A 144 -0.73 -10.98 5.35
CA ASP A 144 0.46 -10.18 5.61
C ASP A 144 0.43 -8.87 4.83
N LEU A 145 1.07 -7.83 5.36
CA LEU A 145 1.23 -6.57 4.65
C LEU A 145 2.66 -6.38 4.14
N ILE A 146 2.78 -6.14 2.83
CA ILE A 146 3.99 -5.66 2.17
C ILE A 146 3.80 -4.20 1.74
N VAL A 147 4.75 -3.35 2.12
CA VAL A 147 4.75 -1.91 1.85
C VAL A 147 5.95 -1.53 1.00
N GLY A 148 5.70 -0.87 -0.12
CA GLY A 148 6.76 -0.37 -1.00
C GLY A 148 7.28 1.02 -0.62
N ALA A 149 8.59 1.20 -0.82
CA ALA A 149 9.35 2.44 -0.72
C ALA A 149 10.27 2.58 -1.94
N PRO A 150 9.72 2.88 -3.12
CA PRO A 150 10.45 2.84 -4.39
C PRO A 150 11.56 3.89 -4.52
N LEU A 151 11.54 4.96 -3.71
CA LEU A 151 12.58 5.99 -3.69
C LEU A 151 13.66 5.72 -2.65
N TYR A 152 13.61 4.56 -1.96
CA TYR A 152 14.68 4.16 -1.06
C TYR A 152 16.03 4.19 -1.78
N SER A 153 17.02 4.75 -1.08
CA SER A 153 18.39 4.90 -1.57
C SER A 153 19.37 4.38 -0.52
N THR A 154 20.48 3.80 -0.99
CA THR A 154 21.64 3.51 -0.14
C THR A 154 22.68 4.63 -0.29
N ASN A 155 23.80 4.53 0.43
CA ASN A 155 24.93 5.45 0.26
C ASN A 155 25.57 5.37 -1.14
N ARG A 156 25.32 4.30 -1.90
CA ARG A 156 25.93 4.05 -3.22
C ARG A 156 24.93 4.13 -4.36
N ASP A 157 23.70 3.69 -4.11
CA ASP A 157 22.67 3.51 -5.12
C ASP A 157 21.45 4.38 -4.81
N ARG A 158 21.16 5.33 -5.71
CA ARG A 158 19.97 6.18 -5.62
C ARG A 158 18.76 5.45 -6.17
N ASP A 159 17.58 5.72 -5.62
CA ASP A 159 16.28 5.22 -6.07
C ASP A 159 16.31 3.70 -6.38
N ILE A 160 17.07 2.94 -5.58
CA ILE A 160 17.20 1.49 -5.76
C ILE A 160 15.89 0.78 -5.41
N GLY A 161 15.11 1.39 -4.51
CA GLY A 161 13.82 0.89 -4.05
C GLY A 161 13.96 -0.20 -2.99
N ARG A 162 12.89 -0.35 -2.21
CA ARG A 162 12.78 -1.32 -1.11
C ARG A 162 11.33 -1.69 -0.87
N ILE A 163 11.11 -2.88 -0.33
CA ILE A 163 9.83 -3.28 0.28
C ILE A 163 10.06 -3.67 1.74
N TYR A 164 9.02 -3.48 2.54
CA TYR A 164 8.95 -3.77 3.97
C TYR A 164 7.81 -4.76 4.20
N GLY A 165 8.04 -5.84 4.94
CA GLY A 165 6.98 -6.76 5.38
C GLY A 165 6.66 -6.62 6.86
N THR A 166 5.41 -6.86 7.25
CA THR A 166 4.97 -6.89 8.67
C THR A 166 4.70 -8.30 9.17
N GLU A 167 4.69 -8.46 10.50
CA GLU A 167 4.42 -9.64 11.36
C GLU A 167 5.08 -10.99 11.01
N PHE A 168 5.00 -11.50 9.77
CA PHE A 168 5.52 -12.82 9.41
C PHE A 168 6.72 -12.79 8.46
N ILE A 169 6.86 -11.73 7.66
CA ILE A 169 8.16 -11.40 7.04
C ILE A 169 8.99 -10.70 8.11
N LYS A 170 9.77 -11.45 8.91
CA LYS A 170 10.66 -10.97 10.00
C LYS A 170 11.34 -9.62 9.73
N GLU A 171 10.68 -8.48 9.97
CA GLU A 171 11.13 -7.13 9.56
C GLU A 171 12.02 -7.11 8.30
N GLU A 172 11.72 -7.94 7.29
CA GLU A 172 12.74 -8.28 6.31
C GLU A 172 12.71 -7.24 5.19
N LEU A 173 13.83 -6.53 5.08
CA LEU A 173 13.98 -5.41 4.17
C LEU A 173 14.54 -5.93 2.84
N ILE A 174 13.67 -6.23 1.88
CA ILE A 174 14.12 -6.60 0.54
C ILE A 174 14.42 -5.33 -0.24
N THR A 175 15.71 -5.13 -0.55
CA THR A 175 16.20 -3.97 -1.30
C THR A 175 16.35 -4.35 -2.77
N GLY A 176 16.06 -3.42 -3.68
CA GLY A 176 16.30 -3.62 -5.11
C GLY A 176 17.78 -3.85 -5.45
N HIS A 177 18.04 -4.20 -6.71
CA HIS A 177 19.36 -4.65 -7.14
C HIS A 177 20.11 -3.66 -8.02
N LYS A 178 19.43 -2.64 -8.55
CA LYS A 178 20.00 -1.67 -9.50
C LYS A 178 19.61 -0.25 -9.13
N SER A 179 20.59 0.64 -9.04
CA SER A 179 20.35 2.07 -8.83
C SER A 179 19.42 2.61 -9.91
N GLY A 180 18.45 3.42 -9.50
CA GLY A 180 17.41 3.99 -10.35
C GLY A 180 16.28 3.01 -10.66
N GLY A 181 16.37 1.74 -10.27
CA GLY A 181 15.41 0.70 -10.63
C GLY A 181 14.03 0.86 -10.01
N ARG A 182 13.95 1.54 -8.86
CA ARG A 182 12.72 1.75 -8.07
C ARG A 182 11.96 0.46 -7.80
N PHE A 183 12.68 -0.54 -7.33
CA PHE A 183 12.10 -1.80 -6.87
C PHE A 183 10.99 -1.54 -5.84
N GLY A 184 9.87 -2.26 -5.96
CA GLY A 184 8.70 -2.05 -5.11
C GLY A 184 7.73 -0.99 -5.64
N SER A 185 7.91 -0.47 -6.86
CA SER A 185 6.98 0.52 -7.44
C SER A 185 5.58 -0.06 -7.71
N ALA A 186 5.50 -1.36 -7.99
CA ALA A 186 4.26 -2.10 -8.20
C ALA A 186 4.41 -3.50 -7.61
N MET A 187 3.34 -4.03 -7.04
CA MET A 187 3.33 -5.34 -6.39
C MET A 187 2.02 -6.07 -6.71
N SER A 188 2.09 -7.39 -6.83
CA SER A 188 0.93 -8.27 -7.00
C SER A 188 1.24 -9.64 -6.38
N SER A 189 0.22 -10.47 -6.22
CA SER A 189 0.38 -11.84 -5.71
C SER A 189 -0.46 -12.86 -6.46
N SER A 190 0.05 -14.08 -6.51
CA SER A 190 -0.63 -15.25 -7.07
C SER A 190 0.14 -16.51 -6.67
N ASP A 191 -0.51 -17.67 -6.62
CA ASP A 191 0.18 -18.95 -6.53
C ASP A 191 0.59 -19.37 -7.95
N ILE A 192 1.82 -19.04 -8.36
CA ILE A 192 2.31 -19.18 -9.74
C ILE A 192 2.74 -20.62 -10.01
N ASN A 193 3.27 -21.30 -8.99
CA ASN A 193 3.77 -22.67 -9.10
C ASN A 193 2.75 -23.73 -8.67
N LEU A 194 1.57 -23.33 -8.20
CA LEU A 194 0.46 -24.18 -7.74
C LEU A 194 0.83 -25.06 -6.54
N ASP A 195 1.65 -24.54 -5.63
CA ASP A 195 2.08 -25.26 -4.43
C ASP A 195 1.20 -25.00 -3.20
N GLY A 196 0.20 -24.12 -3.33
CA GLY A 196 -0.74 -23.76 -2.28
C GLY A 196 -0.32 -22.55 -1.44
N TYR A 197 0.81 -21.90 -1.74
CA TYR A 197 1.24 -20.65 -1.13
C TYR A 197 1.21 -19.50 -2.14
N ARG A 198 0.86 -18.29 -1.70
CA ARG A 198 0.88 -17.13 -2.60
C ARG A 198 2.30 -16.62 -2.77
N ASP A 199 2.69 -16.42 -4.03
CA ASP A 199 3.95 -15.80 -4.41
C ASP A 199 3.81 -14.28 -4.50
N ALA A 200 4.89 -13.56 -4.23
CA ALA A 200 4.97 -12.11 -4.37
C ALA A 200 5.68 -11.72 -5.67
N ILE A 201 5.03 -10.85 -6.46
CA ILE A 201 5.53 -10.34 -7.73
C ILE A 201 5.83 -8.84 -7.55
N ILE A 202 7.08 -8.43 -7.71
CA ILE A 202 7.55 -7.08 -7.41
C ILE A 202 8.18 -6.43 -8.64
N GLY A 203 7.71 -5.25 -9.01
CA GLY A 203 8.20 -4.48 -10.16
C GLY A 203 9.36 -3.55 -9.82
N ALA A 204 10.33 -3.47 -10.74
CA ALA A 204 11.39 -2.46 -10.81
C ALA A 204 11.38 -1.81 -12.21
N PRO A 205 10.42 -0.92 -12.48
CA PRO A 205 10.08 -0.47 -13.83
C PRO A 205 11.20 0.31 -14.54
N TYR A 206 12.17 0.84 -13.80
CA TYR A 206 13.26 1.65 -14.34
C TYR A 206 14.61 0.94 -14.26
N GLU A 207 14.61 -0.34 -13.91
CA GLU A 207 15.83 -1.11 -13.84
C GLU A 207 16.43 -1.29 -15.23
N SER A 208 17.70 -0.92 -15.41
CA SER A 208 18.39 -1.07 -16.69
C SER A 208 18.89 -2.50 -16.92
N ASN A 209 18.67 -2.97 -18.14
CA ASN A 209 19.10 -4.29 -18.62
C ASN A 209 20.36 -4.19 -19.49
N SER A 210 21.03 -5.32 -19.72
CA SER A 210 22.29 -5.37 -20.49
C SER A 210 22.11 -5.05 -21.98
N ASP A 211 20.92 -5.27 -22.52
CA ASP A 211 20.56 -4.98 -23.91
C ASP A 211 20.13 -3.52 -24.13
N GLY A 212 20.14 -2.70 -23.07
CA GLY A 212 19.69 -1.30 -23.10
C GLY A 212 18.19 -1.10 -22.89
N SER A 213 17.42 -2.18 -22.75
CA SER A 213 16.01 -2.09 -22.33
C SER A 213 15.89 -1.70 -20.85
N MET A 214 14.67 -1.35 -20.43
CA MET A 214 14.36 -0.98 -19.05
C MET A 214 13.16 -1.77 -18.54
N GLY A 215 13.18 -2.05 -17.25
CA GLY A 215 12.12 -2.75 -16.54
C GLY A 215 12.53 -4.17 -16.18
N ALA A 216 12.21 -4.53 -14.94
CA ALA A 216 12.34 -5.89 -14.43
C ALA A 216 11.18 -6.21 -13.48
N VAL A 217 10.89 -7.50 -13.38
CA VAL A 217 9.95 -8.09 -12.42
C VAL A 217 10.68 -9.16 -11.63
N TYR A 218 10.46 -9.18 -10.33
CA TYR A 218 11.04 -10.14 -9.39
C TYR A 218 9.91 -10.99 -8.81
N ILE A 219 10.11 -12.30 -8.80
CA ILE A 219 9.16 -13.27 -8.25
C ILE A 219 9.81 -13.93 -7.04
N TYR A 220 9.20 -13.72 -5.87
CA TYR A 220 9.58 -14.33 -4.61
C TYR A 220 8.53 -15.39 -4.27
N MET A 221 8.97 -16.64 -4.14
CA MET A 221 8.04 -17.76 -3.92
C MET A 221 7.57 -17.79 -2.46
N GLY A 222 6.28 -18.05 -2.25
CA GLY A 222 5.70 -18.28 -0.93
C GLY A 222 6.10 -19.62 -0.32
N SER A 223 5.91 -19.77 0.99
CA SER A 223 6.06 -21.04 1.71
C SER A 223 5.48 -20.93 3.12
N GLU A 224 5.37 -22.05 3.84
CA GLU A 224 4.99 -22.08 5.27
C GLU A 224 5.91 -21.20 6.16
N LEU A 225 7.13 -20.93 5.71
CA LEU A 225 8.11 -20.09 6.42
C LEU A 225 8.07 -18.61 5.99
N GLY A 226 7.15 -18.24 5.10
CA GLY A 226 7.07 -16.92 4.46
C GLY A 226 7.74 -16.89 3.07
N LEU A 227 8.09 -15.67 2.62
CA LEU A 227 8.72 -15.48 1.30
C LEU A 227 10.15 -16.01 1.25
N ASN A 228 10.45 -16.77 0.21
CA ASN A 228 11.82 -17.14 -0.12
C ASN A 228 12.55 -15.97 -0.77
N LEU A 229 13.59 -15.45 -0.10
CA LEU A 229 14.40 -14.32 -0.57
C LEU A 229 15.20 -14.62 -1.84
N LYS A 230 15.31 -15.89 -2.25
CA LYS A 230 15.79 -16.23 -3.58
C LYS A 230 14.67 -15.96 -4.58
N PHE A 231 14.89 -14.97 -5.43
CA PHE A 231 13.94 -14.60 -6.45
C PHE A 231 14.26 -15.21 -7.81
N ARG A 232 13.24 -15.24 -8.67
CA ARG A 232 13.42 -15.29 -10.12
C ARG A 232 13.23 -13.88 -10.68
N ARG A 233 14.17 -13.42 -11.50
CA ARG A 233 14.09 -12.11 -12.18
C ARG A 233 13.71 -12.31 -13.64
N ILE A 234 12.77 -11.51 -14.11
CA ILE A 234 12.34 -11.42 -15.51
C ILE A 234 12.57 -9.98 -15.97
N GLY A 235 13.40 -9.81 -16.98
CA GLY A 235 13.79 -8.55 -17.62
C GLY A 235 14.72 -8.93 -18.76
N ALA A 236 14.61 -8.25 -19.90
CA ALA A 236 15.36 -8.61 -21.11
C ALA A 236 16.89 -8.49 -20.91
#